data_AF-A0A9Q9BU79-F1
#
_entry.id   AF-A0A9Q9BU79-F1
#
_cell.length_a   1.000
_cell.length_b   1.000
_cell.length_c   1.000
_cell.angle_alpha   90.00
_cell.angle_beta   90.00
_cell.angle_gamma   90.00
#
_symmetry.space_group_name_H-M   'P 1'
#
loop_
_entity.id
_entity.type
_entity.pdbx_description
1 polymer ?
#
loop_
_entity_poly.entity_id
_entity_poly.type
_entity_poly.pdbx_seq_one_letter_code
_entity_poly.pdbx_strand_id
1 'polypeptide(L)' 'MSKTVVRKNESIEDALRRFKRTVSKSGTIQEVRKREFYEKPSVKRKKKSEAARKRKFK' A
#
# COMPACT_ATOMS: atom_id res chain seq x y z
N MET A 1 8.76 7.92 0.79
CA MET A 1 8.59 7.67 -0.66
C MET A 1 9.55 6.56 -1.08
N SER A 2 9.08 5.60 -1.88
CA SER A 2 9.90 4.46 -2.30
C SER A 2 10.88 4.85 -3.41
N LYS A 3 12.19 4.78 -3.15
CA LYS A 3 13.23 4.98 -4.16
C LYS A 3 13.55 3.65 -4.84
N THR A 4 13.27 3.53 -6.13
CA THR A 4 13.69 2.37 -6.95
C THR A 4 14.87 2.75 -7.83
N VAL A 5 16.03 2.13 -7.58
CA VAL A 5 17.22 2.28 -8.41
C VAL A 5 17.22 1.17 -9.46
N VAL A 6 17.27 1.56 -10.73
CA VAL A 6 17.38 0.63 -11.88
C VAL A 6 18.80 0.08 -11.92
N ARG A 7 18.96 -1.24 -12.05
CA ARG A 7 20.30 -1.85 -12.17
C ARG A 7 20.76 -1.80 -13.63
N LYS A 8 22.07 -1.79 -13.85
CA LYS A 8 22.70 -1.59 -15.17
C LYS A 8 22.36 -2.67 -16.22
N ASN A 9 21.94 -3.87 -15.80
CA ASN A 9 21.60 -5.00 -16.68
C ASN A 9 20.16 -5.52 -16.46
N GLU A 10 19.21 -4.64 -16.12
CA GLU A 10 17.81 -5.02 -15.95
C GLU A 10 16.96 -4.65 -17.17
N SER A 11 16.02 -5.52 -17.51
CA SER A 11 14.91 -5.18 -18.41
C SER A 11 13.98 -4.17 -17.75
N ILE A 12 13.39 -3.27 -18.55
CA ILE A 12 12.43 -2.25 -18.12
C ILE A 12 11.25 -2.90 -17.37
N GLU A 13 10.80 -4.07 -17.82
CA GLU A 13 9.66 -4.77 -17.21
C GLU A 13 9.95 -5.25 -15.78
N ASP A 14 11.17 -5.73 -15.53
CA ASP A 14 11.59 -6.18 -14.20
C ASP A 14 11.74 -5.02 -13.22
N ALA A 15 12.28 -3.89 -13.69
CA ALA A 15 12.31 -2.66 -12.91
C ALA A 15 10.90 -2.19 -12.54
N LEU A 16 9.95 -2.23 -13.49
CA LEU A 16 8.56 -1.84 -13.28
C LEU A 16 7.83 -2.78 -12.30
N ARG A 17 8.12 -4.09 -12.35
CA ARG A 17 7.58 -5.07 -11.41
C ARG A 17 8.06 -4.81 -9.99
N ARG A 18 9.36 -4.50 -9.80
CA ARG A 18 9.92 -4.13 -8.48
C ARG A 18 9.33 -2.82 -7.98
N PHE A 19 9.15 -1.83 -8.85
CA PHE A 19 8.48 -0.58 -8.51
C PHE A 19 7.05 -0.81 -8.01
N LYS A 20 6.22 -1.54 -8.77
CA LYS A 20 4.85 -1.88 -8.37
C LYS A 20 4.80 -2.58 -7.01
N ARG A 21 5.70 -3.54 -6.74
CA ARG A 21 5.80 -4.20 -5.43
C ARG A 21 6.17 -3.23 -4.31
N THR A 22 7.12 -2.34 -4.56
CA THR A 22 7.60 -1.39 -3.54
C THR A 22 6.54 -0.35 -3.21
N VAL A 23 5.81 0.15 -4.21
CA VAL A 23 4.66 1.05 -4.03
C VAL A 23 3.55 0.36 -3.24
N SER A 24 3.17 -0.86 -3.61
CA SER A 24 2.17 -1.64 -2.88
C SER A 24 2.59 -1.93 -1.44
N LYS A 25 3.86 -2.25 -1.18
CA LYS A 25 4.40 -2.48 0.16
C LYS A 25 4.39 -1.22 1.01
N SER A 26 4.68 -0.06 0.41
CA SER A 26 4.65 1.23 1.10
C SER A 26 3.25 1.68 1.48
N GLY A 27 2.20 1.11 0.86
CA GLY A 27 0.81 1.40 1.20
C GLY A 27 0.34 2.80 0.81
N THR A 28 1.13 3.58 0.06
CA THR A 28 0.85 4.97 -0.32
C THR A 28 -0.51 5.13 -1.00
N ILE A 29 -0.85 4.26 -1.94
CA ILE A 29 -2.15 4.28 -2.64
C ILE A 29 -3.30 4.00 -1.66
N GLN A 30 -3.12 3.07 -0.70
CA GLN A 30 -4.15 2.78 0.30
C GLN A 30 -4.34 3.94 1.28
N GLU A 31 -3.27 4.68 1.58
CA GLU A 31 -3.31 5.84 2.45
C GLU A 31 -4.04 7.01 1.80
N VAL A 32 -3.75 7.29 0.53
CA VAL A 32 -4.47 8.32 -0.26
C VAL A 32 -5.97 8.02 -0.24
N ARG A 33 -6.39 6.79 -0.56
CA ARG A 33 -7.80 6.37 -0.54
C ARG A 33 -8.48 6.55 0.82
N LYS A 34 -7.75 6.33 1.92
CA LYS A 34 -8.28 6.53 3.29
C LYS A 34 -8.43 8.01 3.67
N ARG A 35 -7.75 8.90 2.96
CA ARG A 35 -7.73 10.35 3.21
C ARG A 35 -8.60 11.14 2.22
N GLU A 36 -9.18 10.49 1.21
CA GLU A 36 -10.07 11.11 0.21
C GLU A 36 -11.25 11.85 0.86
N PHE A 37 -11.77 11.33 1.97
CA PHE A 37 -12.84 11.97 2.73
C PHE A 37 -12.60 11.82 4.23
N TYR A 38 -13.21 12.73 5.00
CA TYR A 38 -13.17 12.64 6.45
C TYR A 38 -14.01 11.45 6.94
N GLU A 39 -13.37 10.53 7.65
CA GLU A 39 -14.07 9.53 8.45
C GLU A 39 -14.00 9.89 9.94
N LYS A 40 -15.16 9.82 10.61
CA LYS A 40 -15.26 9.98 12.07
C LYS A 40 -14.31 8.98 12.78
N PRO A 41 -13.63 9.36 13.87
CA PRO A 41 -12.69 8.50 14.58
C PRO A 41 -13.25 7.11 14.97
N SER A 42 -14.54 7.04 15.31
CA SER A 42 -15.22 5.77 15.63
C SER A 42 -15.26 4.82 14.42
N VAL A 43 -15.60 5.33 13.23
CA VAL A 43 -15.64 4.54 11.99
C VAL A 43 -14.24 4.06 11.62
N LYS A 44 -13.22 4.90 11.74
CA LYS A 44 -11.81 4.52 11.53
C LYS A 44 -11.38 3.38 12.44
N ARG A 45 -11.75 3.43 13.73
CA ARG A 45 -11.45 2.35 14.71
C ARG A 45 -12.16 1.05 14.35
N LYS A 46 -13.44 1.11 13.94
CA LYS A 46 -14.22 -0.07 13.49
C LYS A 46 -13.62 -0.71 12.25
N LYS A 47 -13.31 0.07 11.20
CA LYS A 47 -12.66 -0.44 9.98
C LYS A 47 -11.29 -1.08 10.26
N LYS A 48 -10.51 -0.51 11.21
CA LYS A 48 -9.22 -1.07 11.62
C LYS A 48 -9.37 -2.45 12.28
N SER A 49 -10.35 -2.62 13.17
CA SER A 49 -10.58 -3.91 13.85
C SER A 49 -11.11 -4.97 12.89
N GLU A 50 -12.02 -4.60 11.98
CA GLU A 50 -12.50 -5.49 10.92
C GLU A 50 -11.38 -5.96 10.00
N ALA A 51 -10.50 -5.05 9.56
CA ALA A 51 -9.34 -5.39 8.74
C ALA A 51 -8.37 -6.34 9.46
N ALA A 52 -8.15 -6.15 10.76
CA ALA A 52 -7.31 -7.04 11.57
C ALA A 52 -7.93 -8.44 11.69
N ARG A 53 -9.25 -8.55 11.93
CA ARG A 53 -9.94 -9.84 11.95
C ARG A 53 -9.84 -10.55 10.61
N LYS A 54 -10.11 -9.86 9.50
CA LYS A 54 -9.98 -10.42 8.15
C LYS A 54 -8.57 -10.95 7.85
N ARG A 55 -7.53 -10.30 8.39
CA ARG A 55 -6.15 -10.76 8.26
C ARG A 55 -5.83 -11.99 9.14
N LYS A 56 -6.51 -12.16 10.27
CA LYS A 56 -6.32 -13.32 11.16
C LYS A 56 -6.90 -14.61 10.57
N PHE A 57 -8.00 -14.49 9.82
CA PHE A 57 -8.68 -15.63 9.20
C PHE A 57 -8.27 -15.87 7.74
N LYS A 58 -7.23 -15.17 7.25
CA LYS A 58 -6.65 -15.34 5.93
C LYS A 58 -5.25 -15.89 6.07
#